data_AF-A0A4R4VH13-F1
#
_entry.id   AF-A0A4R4VH13-F1
#
_cell.length_a   1.000
_cell.length_b   1.000
_cell.length_c   1.000
_cell.angle_alpha   90.00
_cell.angle_beta   90.00
_cell.angle_gamma   90.00
#
_symmetry.space_group_name_H-M   'P 1'
#
loop_
_entity.id
_entity.type
_entity.pdbx_description
1 polymer ?
#
loop_
_entity_poly.entity_id
_entity_poly.type
_entity_poly.pdbx_seq_one_letter_code
_entity_poly.pdbx_strand_id
1 'polypeptide(L)'
;MVDRWLRVREDALARARRLCFPAGDPAYGRLVSLLDGAIVHREQDPVRYGVFPAGPRLAAELRQVREHAAELRDEGPRGPYPFETLRRAVEATVAPETEEILNALLMELLPDEADGEFDRLVVDERLIGDPGMTVREFGAMLRGPYAWAHDLPLADEARRARVWYKSRAAEEPRSGPREQFPGGFDLSVDVPGDVRRLSRLMARYDPRSRVGRALFDHPEERAAVERLQALRDLPYALPRMDMLDLDFLPVHIIRLANTAFYGLDRTKDFLGRTLRGLIFQGAPTRAELAAGDPGPWWQPREPDTEDMTLD
;
A
#
# COMPACT_ATOMS: atom_id res chain seq x y z
N MET A 1 1.93 -12.14 -4.47
CA MET A 1 2.17 -11.65 -3.09
C MET A 1 1.36 -10.41 -2.69
N VAL A 2 1.36 -9.30 -3.45
CA VAL A 2 0.78 -7.99 -3.01
C VAL A 2 -0.66 -8.06 -2.52
N ASP A 3 -1.56 -8.75 -3.26
CA ASP A 3 -2.96 -8.89 -2.83
C ASP A 3 -3.09 -9.52 -1.44
N ARG A 4 -2.29 -10.55 -1.19
CA ARG A 4 -2.32 -11.29 0.06
C ARG A 4 -1.81 -10.44 1.22
N TRP A 5 -0.74 -9.68 1.01
CA TRP A 5 -0.21 -8.76 2.02
C TRP A 5 -1.24 -7.70 2.40
N LEU A 6 -1.88 -7.07 1.40
CA LEU A 6 -2.94 -6.09 1.64
C LEU A 6 -4.13 -6.71 2.37
N ARG A 7 -4.59 -7.92 1.97
CA ARG A 7 -5.68 -8.61 2.67
C ARG A 7 -5.36 -8.93 4.12
N VAL A 8 -4.16 -9.44 4.41
CA VAL A 8 -3.72 -9.73 5.78
C VAL A 8 -3.76 -8.45 6.62
N ARG A 9 -3.23 -7.35 6.09
CA ARG A 9 -3.29 -6.04 6.75
C ARG A 9 -4.73 -5.57 6.99
N GLU A 10 -5.58 -5.62 5.97
CA GLU A 10 -6.98 -5.17 6.08
C GLU A 10 -7.79 -6.06 7.04
N ASP A 11 -7.55 -7.37 7.07
CA ASP A 11 -8.17 -8.29 8.02
C ASP A 11 -7.75 -7.97 9.47
N ALA A 12 -6.46 -7.73 9.71
CA ALA A 12 -5.93 -7.33 11.01
C ALA A 12 -6.51 -5.97 11.46
N LEU A 13 -6.54 -4.98 10.56
CA LEU A 13 -7.14 -3.67 10.83
C LEU A 13 -8.65 -3.78 11.10
N ALA A 14 -9.38 -4.63 10.37
CA ALA A 14 -10.80 -4.85 10.60
C ALA A 14 -11.08 -5.45 11.98
N ARG A 15 -10.19 -6.31 12.50
CA ARG A 15 -10.25 -6.81 13.88
C ARG A 15 -9.90 -5.73 14.88
N ALA A 16 -8.83 -4.97 14.66
CA ALA A 16 -8.43 -3.82 15.47
C ALA A 16 -9.58 -2.84 15.71
N ARG A 17 -10.28 -2.46 14.65
CA ARG A 17 -11.40 -1.52 14.68
C ARG A 17 -12.61 -2.05 15.45
N ARG A 18 -12.73 -3.37 15.62
CA ARG A 18 -13.82 -4.04 16.33
C ARG A 18 -13.49 -4.35 17.79
N LEU A 19 -12.26 -4.09 18.25
CA LEU A 19 -11.91 -4.27 19.64
C LEU A 19 -12.82 -3.41 20.52
N CYS A 20 -13.29 -4.01 21.62
CA CYS A 20 -14.11 -3.35 22.60
C CYS A 20 -13.68 -3.85 23.98
N PHE A 21 -13.03 -2.99 24.72
CA PHE A 21 -12.58 -3.26 26.08
C PHE A 21 -13.54 -2.63 27.09
N PRO A 22 -13.61 -3.14 28.34
CA PRO A 22 -14.36 -2.46 29.39
C PRO A 22 -13.74 -1.10 29.73
N ALA A 23 -14.54 -0.18 30.29
CA ALA A 23 -14.02 1.11 30.76
C ALA A 23 -12.87 0.89 31.78
N GLY A 24 -11.79 1.66 31.64
CA GLY A 24 -10.59 1.53 32.47
C GLY A 24 -9.59 0.45 32.02
N ASP A 25 -9.83 -0.23 30.90
CA ASP A 25 -8.87 -1.20 30.37
C ASP A 25 -7.53 -0.55 29.95
N PRO A 26 -6.37 -1.18 30.26
CA PRO A 26 -5.05 -0.67 29.89
C PRO A 26 -4.85 -0.42 28.39
N ALA A 27 -5.60 -1.09 27.51
CA ALA A 27 -5.48 -0.91 26.05
C ALA A 27 -5.74 0.54 25.61
N TYR A 28 -6.64 1.27 26.27
CA TYR A 28 -6.87 2.68 25.98
C TYR A 28 -5.66 3.54 26.34
N GLY A 29 -5.03 3.26 27.49
CA GLY A 29 -3.78 3.90 27.90
C GLY A 29 -2.64 3.58 26.94
N ARG A 30 -2.56 2.34 26.45
CA ARG A 30 -1.59 1.91 25.44
C ARG A 30 -1.74 2.71 24.14
N LEU A 31 -2.96 2.87 23.63
CA LEU A 31 -3.20 3.67 22.42
C LEU A 31 -2.76 5.14 22.59
N VAL A 32 -3.07 5.76 23.74
CA VAL A 32 -2.61 7.13 24.02
C VAL A 32 -1.08 7.20 24.05
N SER A 33 -0.41 6.26 24.71
CA SER A 33 1.07 6.22 24.77
C SER A 33 1.70 6.02 23.39
N LEU A 34 1.10 5.18 22.54
CA LEU A 34 1.53 4.97 21.16
C LEU A 34 1.38 6.26 20.32
N LEU A 35 0.27 6.96 20.48
CA LEU A 35 0.04 8.26 19.85
C LEU A 35 1.05 9.31 20.32
N ASP A 36 1.34 9.37 21.62
CA ASP A 36 2.35 10.29 22.16
C ASP A 36 3.74 10.00 21.55
N GLY A 37 4.11 8.74 21.35
CA GLY A 37 5.32 8.34 20.61
C GLY A 37 5.32 8.79 19.15
N ALA A 38 4.22 8.55 18.44
CA ALA A 38 4.03 8.95 17.05
C ALA A 38 4.15 10.47 16.86
N ILE A 39 3.55 11.24 17.77
CA ILE A 39 3.60 12.71 17.77
C ILE A 39 5.05 13.18 17.87
N VAL A 40 5.81 12.72 18.87
CA VAL A 40 7.21 13.11 19.07
C VAL A 40 8.05 12.75 17.84
N HIS A 41 7.91 11.53 17.33
CA HIS A 41 8.65 11.08 16.16
C HIS A 41 8.37 11.95 14.90
N ARG A 42 7.13 12.39 14.72
CA ARG A 42 6.73 13.27 13.60
C ARG A 42 7.14 14.73 13.81
N GLU A 43 7.17 15.22 15.05
CA GLU A 43 7.72 16.55 15.38
C GLU A 43 9.22 16.63 15.07
N GLN A 44 9.95 15.57 15.41
CA GLN A 44 11.39 15.45 15.24
C GLN A 44 11.79 15.04 13.82
N ASP A 45 10.86 14.91 12.88
CA ASP A 45 11.22 14.57 11.49
C ASP A 45 11.79 15.80 10.76
N PRO A 46 13.09 15.84 10.44
CA PRO A 46 13.69 16.98 9.77
C PRO A 46 13.44 16.96 8.25
N VAL A 47 12.84 15.89 7.72
CA VAL A 47 12.71 15.68 6.28
C VAL A 47 11.66 16.60 5.69
N ARG A 48 12.05 17.31 4.63
CA ARG A 48 11.13 18.07 3.79
C ARG A 48 10.58 17.20 2.67
N TYR A 49 9.28 16.96 2.73
CA TYR A 49 8.52 16.22 1.72
C TYR A 49 7.92 17.16 0.69
N GLY A 50 7.94 16.74 -0.59
CA GLY A 50 7.28 17.45 -1.68
C GLY A 50 5.90 16.91 -2.00
N VAL A 51 5.72 15.59 -1.89
CA VAL A 51 4.46 14.88 -2.23
C VAL A 51 3.62 14.58 -0.99
N PHE A 52 4.27 14.19 0.11
CA PHE A 52 3.59 13.82 1.36
C PHE A 52 3.53 14.99 2.34
N PRO A 53 2.59 14.99 3.30
CA PRO A 53 2.55 15.98 4.37
C PRO A 53 3.85 15.99 5.19
N ALA A 54 4.24 17.18 5.68
CA ALA A 54 5.40 17.33 6.55
C ALA A 54 5.13 16.78 7.96
N GLY A 55 6.19 16.30 8.63
CA GLY A 55 6.14 15.78 10.00
C GLY A 55 5.40 16.70 10.99
N PRO A 56 5.70 18.00 11.08
CA PRO A 56 5.00 18.92 11.99
C PRO A 56 3.49 19.03 11.75
N ARG A 57 3.04 18.89 10.49
CA ARG A 57 1.61 18.84 10.17
C ARG A 57 0.99 17.55 10.71
N LEU A 58 1.61 16.40 10.44
CA LEU A 58 1.13 15.10 10.92
C LEU A 58 1.09 15.06 12.46
N ALA A 59 2.10 15.62 13.13
CA ALA A 59 2.11 15.74 14.58
C ALA A 59 0.94 16.58 15.11
N ALA A 60 0.61 17.70 14.46
CA ALA A 60 -0.54 18.53 14.83
C ALA A 60 -1.87 17.78 14.66
N GLU A 61 -2.05 17.06 13.55
CA GLU A 61 -3.24 16.24 13.31
C GLU A 61 -3.31 15.06 14.31
N LEU A 62 -2.19 14.40 14.63
CA LEU A 62 -2.14 13.32 15.62
C LEU A 62 -2.47 13.79 17.04
N ARG A 63 -2.17 15.05 17.41
CA ARG A 63 -2.61 15.60 18.70
C ARG A 63 -4.14 15.67 18.79
N GLN A 64 -4.84 15.98 17.69
CA GLN A 64 -6.30 15.93 17.64
C GLN A 64 -6.83 14.49 17.81
N VAL A 65 -6.20 13.52 17.13
CA VAL A 65 -6.51 12.09 17.31
C VAL A 65 -6.31 11.67 18.77
N ARG A 66 -5.24 12.14 19.39
CA ARG A 66 -4.87 11.85 20.78
C ARG A 66 -5.84 12.45 21.79
N GLU A 67 -6.43 13.61 21.52
CA GLU A 67 -7.51 14.19 22.35
C GLU A 67 -8.73 13.25 22.38
N HIS A 68 -9.21 12.80 21.21
CA HIS A 68 -10.30 11.83 21.14
C HIS A 68 -9.97 10.48 21.78
N ALA A 69 -8.72 10.01 21.64
CA ALA A 69 -8.28 8.78 22.30
C ALA A 69 -8.23 8.93 23.83
N ALA A 70 -7.88 10.12 24.35
CA ALA A 70 -7.89 10.41 25.78
C ALA A 70 -9.31 10.51 26.33
N GLU A 71 -10.24 11.14 25.61
CA GLU A 71 -11.67 11.13 25.95
C GLU A 71 -12.20 9.69 26.04
N LEU A 72 -11.88 8.86 25.05
CA LEU A 72 -12.25 7.44 25.04
C LEU A 72 -11.66 6.67 26.24
N ARG A 73 -10.42 6.97 26.63
CA ARG A 73 -9.76 6.37 27.81
C ARG A 73 -10.44 6.80 29.11
N ASP A 74 -10.73 8.08 29.26
CA ASP A 74 -11.17 8.70 30.52
C ASP A 74 -12.67 8.48 30.77
N GLU A 75 -13.49 8.53 29.71
CA GLU A 75 -14.94 8.38 29.80
C GLU A 75 -15.43 6.97 29.46
N GLY A 76 -14.60 6.16 28.80
CA GLY A 76 -14.91 4.81 28.36
C GLY A 76 -15.67 4.73 27.01
N PRO A 77 -15.88 3.51 26.50
CA PRO A 77 -16.50 3.29 25.19
C PRO A 77 -17.98 3.65 25.19
N ARG A 78 -18.41 4.44 24.19
CA ARG A 78 -19.82 4.74 23.92
C ARG A 78 -20.36 3.84 22.80
N GLY A 79 -20.56 2.57 23.11
CA GLY A 79 -21.09 1.56 22.18
C GLY A 79 -20.10 0.46 21.83
N PRO A 80 -20.46 -0.45 20.90
CA PRO A 80 -19.74 -1.71 20.69
C PRO A 80 -18.43 -1.59 19.89
N TYR A 81 -18.18 -0.46 19.24
CA TYR A 81 -17.00 -0.27 18.37
C TYR A 81 -16.30 1.07 18.66
N PRO A 82 -15.64 1.21 19.82
CA PRO A 82 -15.02 2.46 20.24
C PRO A 82 -13.92 2.94 19.29
N PHE A 83 -13.04 2.04 18.82
CA PHE A 83 -11.95 2.42 17.92
C PHE A 83 -12.43 2.75 16.50
N GLU A 84 -13.48 2.10 16.00
CA GLU A 84 -14.13 2.53 14.77
C GLU A 84 -14.77 3.92 14.91
N THR A 85 -15.36 4.21 16.07
CA THR A 85 -15.94 5.53 16.36
C THR A 85 -14.86 6.60 16.38
N LEU A 86 -13.72 6.33 17.04
CA LEU A 86 -12.53 7.18 17.02
C LEU A 86 -12.02 7.42 15.58
N ARG A 87 -11.85 6.36 14.79
CA ARG A 87 -11.38 6.46 13.40
C ARG A 87 -12.32 7.32 12.55
N ARG A 88 -13.64 7.14 12.68
CA ARG A 88 -14.64 7.96 11.97
C ARG A 88 -14.67 9.42 12.42
N ALA A 89 -14.35 9.71 13.68
CA ALA A 89 -14.33 11.09 14.18
C ALA A 89 -13.23 11.93 13.49
N VAL A 90 -12.15 11.28 13.04
CA VAL A 90 -11.02 11.94 12.39
C VAL A 90 -11.02 11.78 10.86
N GLU A 91 -11.90 10.93 10.33
CA GLU A 91 -12.02 10.67 8.89
C GLU A 91 -12.32 11.97 8.13
N ALA A 92 -11.52 12.25 7.09
CA ALA A 92 -11.60 13.46 6.28
C ALA A 92 -11.39 14.82 7.01
N THR A 93 -11.03 14.81 8.30
CA THR A 93 -10.59 16.02 9.04
C THR A 93 -9.06 16.12 9.12
N VAL A 94 -8.36 15.01 8.88
CA VAL A 94 -6.90 14.90 8.85
C VAL A 94 -6.40 14.44 7.48
N ALA A 95 -5.09 14.44 7.25
CA ALA A 95 -4.50 13.88 6.05
C ALA A 95 -4.64 12.34 6.02
N PRO A 96 -4.70 11.71 4.83
CA PRO A 96 -4.70 10.25 4.70
C PRO A 96 -3.53 9.58 5.44
N GLU A 97 -2.35 10.22 5.45
CA GLU A 97 -1.20 9.72 6.20
C GLU A 97 -1.45 9.65 7.72
N THR A 98 -2.22 10.58 8.29
CA THR A 98 -2.58 10.56 9.72
C THR A 98 -3.56 9.42 10.00
N GLU A 99 -4.53 9.18 9.11
CA GLU A 99 -5.44 8.04 9.22
C GLU A 99 -4.68 6.70 9.16
N GLU A 100 -3.70 6.58 8.27
CA GLU A 100 -2.88 5.37 8.15
C GLU A 100 -1.96 5.15 9.37
N ILE A 101 -1.46 6.21 10.00
CA ILE A 101 -0.74 6.10 11.27
C ILE A 101 -1.67 5.60 12.36
N LEU A 102 -2.88 6.17 12.50
CA LEU A 102 -3.86 5.68 13.47
C LEU A 102 -4.19 4.21 13.23
N ASN A 103 -4.43 3.81 11.98
CA ASN A 103 -4.69 2.41 11.62
C ASN A 103 -3.55 1.48 12.05
N ALA A 104 -2.29 1.89 11.85
CA ALA A 104 -1.13 1.14 12.31
C ALA A 104 -1.11 1.01 13.85
N LEU A 105 -1.32 2.10 14.58
CA LEU A 105 -1.33 2.10 16.06
C LEU A 105 -2.49 1.29 16.64
N LEU A 106 -3.64 1.20 15.95
CA LEU A 106 -4.74 0.32 16.35
C LEU A 106 -4.37 -1.16 16.22
N MET A 107 -3.62 -1.54 15.19
CA MET A 107 -3.15 -2.93 15.03
C MET A 107 -2.16 -3.34 16.14
N GLU A 108 -1.41 -2.39 16.70
CA GLU A 108 -0.53 -2.63 17.86
C GLU A 108 -1.28 -3.01 19.15
N LEU A 109 -2.61 -2.95 19.16
CA LEU A 109 -3.44 -3.43 20.27
C LEU A 109 -3.73 -4.95 20.22
N LEU A 110 -3.37 -5.62 19.12
CA LEU A 110 -3.57 -7.07 18.91
C LEU A 110 -2.36 -7.72 18.21
N PRO A 111 -1.13 -7.60 18.76
CA PRO A 111 0.09 -8.08 18.11
C PRO A 111 0.02 -9.57 17.78
N ASP A 112 -0.43 -10.41 18.71
CA ASP A 112 -0.52 -11.87 18.50
C ASP A 112 -1.47 -12.25 17.35
N GLU A 113 -2.59 -11.53 17.19
CA GLU A 113 -3.53 -11.77 16.09
C GLU A 113 -3.01 -11.26 14.76
N ALA A 114 -2.19 -10.21 14.75
CA ALA A 114 -1.52 -9.75 13.54
C ALA A 114 -0.41 -10.73 13.13
N ASP A 115 0.38 -11.20 14.09
CA ASP A 115 1.45 -12.18 13.89
C ASP A 115 0.92 -13.54 13.42
N GLY A 116 -0.25 -13.95 13.88
CA GLY A 116 -0.93 -15.17 13.43
C GLY A 116 -1.30 -15.19 11.94
N GLU A 117 -1.25 -14.06 11.24
CA GLU A 117 -1.58 -13.97 9.82
C GLU A 117 -0.39 -14.21 8.87
N PHE A 118 0.84 -14.27 9.39
CA PHE A 118 2.06 -14.36 8.58
C PHE A 118 2.09 -15.62 7.70
N ASP A 119 1.56 -16.75 8.19
CA ASP A 119 1.50 -18.00 7.40
C ASP A 119 0.68 -17.85 6.12
N ARG A 120 -0.28 -16.92 6.08
CA ARG A 120 -1.08 -16.65 4.88
C ARG A 120 -0.29 -15.92 3.80
N LEU A 121 0.89 -15.36 4.09
CA LEU A 121 1.70 -14.60 3.13
C LEU A 121 2.38 -15.48 2.07
N VAL A 122 2.47 -16.80 2.31
CA VAL A 122 2.97 -17.75 1.32
C VAL A 122 1.94 -17.93 0.22
N VAL A 123 2.30 -17.56 -1.01
CA VAL A 123 1.41 -17.62 -2.17
C VAL A 123 2.09 -18.24 -3.39
N ASP A 124 1.29 -18.87 -4.24
CA ASP A 124 1.70 -19.24 -5.59
C ASP A 124 1.62 -18.02 -6.52
N GLU A 125 2.75 -17.68 -7.14
CA GLU A 125 2.87 -16.51 -8.02
C GLU A 125 2.71 -16.83 -9.52
N ARG A 126 2.37 -18.09 -9.85
CA ARG A 126 2.14 -18.48 -11.24
C ARG A 126 0.87 -17.83 -11.79
N LEU A 127 1.01 -17.14 -12.91
CA LEU A 127 -0.11 -16.61 -13.69
C LEU A 127 -0.54 -17.68 -14.72
N ILE A 128 -1.60 -18.42 -14.40
CA ILE A 128 -2.12 -19.49 -15.26
C ILE A 128 -3.42 -19.01 -15.91
N GLY A 129 -3.41 -18.85 -17.24
CA GLY A 129 -4.62 -18.56 -18.01
C GLY A 129 -5.44 -19.81 -18.32
N ASP A 130 -6.69 -19.57 -18.71
CA ASP A 130 -7.61 -20.58 -19.19
C ASP A 130 -7.95 -20.31 -20.67
N PRO A 131 -7.27 -20.97 -21.62
CA PRO A 131 -7.58 -20.82 -23.05
C PRO A 131 -8.94 -21.42 -23.41
N GLY A 132 -9.52 -22.26 -22.55
CA GLY A 132 -10.85 -22.86 -22.69
C GLY A 132 -11.99 -21.93 -22.30
N MET A 133 -11.72 -20.82 -21.60
CA MET A 133 -12.70 -19.77 -21.33
C MET A 133 -13.30 -19.26 -22.65
N THR A 134 -14.61 -19.04 -22.69
CA THR A 134 -15.25 -18.46 -23.87
C THR A 134 -15.00 -16.95 -23.95
N VAL A 135 -15.04 -16.41 -25.17
CA VAL A 135 -14.97 -14.96 -25.42
C VAL A 135 -16.04 -14.20 -24.63
N ARG A 136 -17.24 -14.77 -24.51
CA ARG A 136 -18.33 -14.21 -23.69
C ARG A 136 -17.97 -14.13 -22.21
N GLU A 137 -17.46 -15.21 -21.64
CA GLU A 137 -17.05 -15.26 -20.22
C GLU A 137 -15.91 -14.29 -19.95
N PHE A 138 -14.92 -14.24 -20.84
CA PHE A 138 -13.81 -13.29 -20.73
C PHE A 138 -14.31 -11.85 -20.78
N GLY A 139 -15.22 -11.52 -21.71
CA GLY A 139 -15.84 -10.20 -21.77
C GLY A 139 -16.65 -9.85 -20.51
N ALA A 140 -17.33 -10.83 -19.89
CA ALA A 140 -18.04 -10.62 -18.63
C ALA A 140 -17.06 -10.36 -17.46
N MET A 141 -15.94 -11.09 -17.41
CA MET A 141 -14.85 -10.87 -16.45
C MET A 141 -14.28 -9.46 -16.58
N LEU A 142 -14.05 -8.95 -17.80
CA LEU A 142 -13.57 -7.57 -17.99
C LEU A 142 -14.56 -6.51 -17.47
N ARG A 143 -15.86 -6.79 -17.52
CA ARG A 143 -16.92 -5.88 -17.00
C ARG A 143 -17.25 -6.07 -15.52
N GLY A 144 -16.73 -7.10 -14.86
CA GLY A 144 -16.93 -7.35 -13.44
C GLY A 144 -15.77 -6.80 -12.62
N PRO A 145 -14.81 -7.65 -12.20
CA PRO A 145 -13.66 -7.22 -11.40
C PRO A 145 -12.79 -6.12 -12.04
N TYR A 146 -12.83 -5.98 -13.36
CA TYR A 146 -12.07 -4.97 -14.11
C TYR A 146 -12.89 -3.77 -14.60
N ALA A 147 -14.14 -3.60 -14.15
CA ALA A 147 -14.98 -2.46 -14.55
C ALA A 147 -14.28 -1.11 -14.35
N TRP A 148 -13.55 -0.98 -13.23
CA TRP A 148 -12.78 0.23 -12.91
C TRP A 148 -11.78 0.63 -14.00
N ALA A 149 -11.22 -0.31 -14.76
CA ALA A 149 -10.27 -0.04 -15.83
C ALA A 149 -10.95 0.57 -17.07
N HIS A 150 -12.24 0.34 -17.26
CA HIS A 150 -13.05 1.05 -18.24
C HIS A 150 -13.33 2.49 -17.78
N ASP A 151 -13.63 2.67 -16.50
CA ASP A 151 -14.07 3.96 -15.96
C ASP A 151 -12.92 4.91 -15.61
N LEU A 152 -11.70 4.39 -15.43
CA LEU A 152 -10.53 5.18 -15.04
C LEU A 152 -10.18 6.21 -16.14
N PRO A 153 -10.14 7.52 -15.84
CA PRO A 153 -9.64 8.52 -16.78
C PRO A 153 -8.18 8.20 -17.14
N LEU A 154 -7.88 8.12 -18.44
CA LEU A 154 -6.52 7.93 -18.93
C LEU A 154 -6.05 9.24 -19.56
N ALA A 155 -4.76 9.54 -19.40
CA ALA A 155 -4.16 10.66 -20.10
C ALA A 155 -4.22 10.44 -21.63
N ASP A 156 -4.03 11.51 -22.40
CA ASP A 156 -3.96 11.38 -23.85
C ASP A 156 -2.73 10.56 -24.29
N GLU A 157 -2.73 10.12 -25.55
CA GLU A 157 -1.67 9.26 -26.08
C GLU A 157 -0.27 9.91 -25.98
N ALA A 158 -0.18 11.23 -26.12
CA ALA A 158 1.07 11.97 -26.02
C ALA A 158 1.63 11.96 -24.58
N ARG A 159 0.75 12.01 -23.58
CA ARG A 159 1.10 12.00 -22.15
C ARG A 159 1.21 10.60 -21.57
N ARG A 160 0.69 9.56 -22.23
CA ARG A 160 0.90 8.14 -21.86
C ARG A 160 2.25 7.61 -22.35
N ALA A 161 3.32 8.28 -21.95
CA ALA A 161 4.68 8.01 -22.40
C ALA A 161 5.64 7.63 -21.25
N ARG A 162 5.16 7.37 -20.04
CA ARG A 162 6.00 6.86 -18.95
C ARG A 162 6.33 5.37 -19.18
N VAL A 163 7.59 5.01 -18.96
CA VAL A 163 8.07 3.62 -18.98
C VAL A 163 8.64 3.24 -17.62
N TRP A 164 8.64 1.94 -17.34
CA TRP A 164 9.24 1.34 -16.15
C TRP A 164 10.36 0.40 -16.59
N TYR A 165 11.52 0.45 -15.93
CA TYR A 165 12.67 -0.32 -16.38
C TYR A 165 13.66 -0.57 -15.26
N LYS A 166 14.45 -1.62 -15.42
CA LYS A 166 15.61 -1.90 -14.56
C LYS A 166 16.86 -1.33 -15.22
N SER A 167 17.65 -0.55 -14.49
CA SER A 167 18.89 0.01 -15.03
C SER A 167 20.06 -0.96 -14.84
N ARG A 168 21.09 -0.89 -15.69
CA ARG A 168 22.31 -1.69 -15.51
C ARG A 168 23.05 -1.36 -14.20
N ALA A 169 22.97 -0.09 -13.77
CA ALA A 169 23.70 0.42 -12.61
C ALA A 169 22.96 0.24 -11.28
N ALA A 170 21.68 -0.16 -11.31
CA ALA A 170 20.87 -0.33 -10.11
C ALA A 170 19.78 -1.37 -10.37
N GLU A 171 19.68 -2.33 -9.44
CA GLU A 171 18.69 -3.40 -9.47
C GLU A 171 17.26 -2.91 -9.21
N GLU A 172 17.10 -1.71 -8.65
CA GLU A 172 15.81 -1.10 -8.35
C GLU A 172 15.05 -0.63 -9.61
N PRO A 173 13.72 -0.84 -9.68
CA PRO A 173 12.89 -0.31 -10.75
C PRO A 173 12.96 1.21 -10.81
N ARG A 174 13.18 1.74 -12.01
CA ARG A 174 13.09 3.18 -12.31
C ARG A 174 11.90 3.43 -13.21
N SER A 175 11.38 4.64 -13.16
CA SER A 175 10.45 5.12 -14.17
C SER A 175 10.86 6.48 -14.70
N GLY A 176 10.33 6.81 -15.87
CA GLY A 176 10.50 8.12 -16.47
C GLY A 176 9.89 8.19 -17.86
N PRO A 177 10.01 9.34 -18.52
CA PRO A 177 9.52 9.51 -19.87
C PRO A 177 10.24 8.60 -20.88
N ARG A 178 9.51 8.09 -21.88
CA ARG A 178 10.02 7.15 -22.89
C ARG A 178 11.16 7.73 -23.72
N GLU A 179 11.19 9.03 -23.99
CA GLU A 179 12.30 9.68 -24.70
C GLU A 179 13.62 9.63 -23.93
N GLN A 180 13.57 9.37 -22.62
CA GLN A 180 14.72 9.23 -21.74
C GLN A 180 15.05 7.77 -21.44
N PHE A 181 14.31 6.84 -22.05
CA PHE A 181 14.54 5.40 -21.89
C PHE A 181 15.77 4.98 -22.69
N PRO A 182 16.82 4.44 -22.04
CA PRO A 182 18.05 4.06 -22.74
C PRO A 182 17.92 2.78 -23.60
N GLY A 183 16.71 2.23 -23.75
CA GLY A 183 16.44 0.92 -24.34
C GLY A 183 16.48 -0.22 -23.31
N GLY A 184 16.00 -1.40 -23.72
CA GLY A 184 15.83 -2.57 -22.85
C GLY A 184 14.39 -3.04 -22.77
N PHE A 185 14.04 -3.75 -21.69
CA PHE A 185 12.67 -4.20 -21.45
C PHE A 185 11.87 -3.14 -20.69
N ASP A 186 10.75 -2.74 -21.28
CA ASP A 186 9.72 -1.98 -20.59
C ASP A 186 8.92 -2.92 -19.68
N LEU A 187 8.98 -2.64 -18.38
CA LEU A 187 8.33 -3.37 -17.30
C LEU A 187 6.95 -2.78 -16.95
N SER A 188 6.47 -1.80 -17.72
CA SER A 188 5.17 -1.18 -17.49
C SER A 188 4.05 -2.21 -17.62
N VAL A 189 3.07 -2.13 -16.71
CA VAL A 189 1.86 -2.94 -16.77
C VAL A 189 0.67 -2.00 -16.94
N ASP A 190 0.16 -1.92 -18.17
CA ASP A 190 -0.97 -1.06 -18.54
C ASP A 190 -2.31 -1.79 -18.42
N VAL A 191 -2.75 -2.07 -17.19
CA VAL A 191 -4.03 -2.78 -16.97
C VAL A 191 -5.21 -2.08 -17.63
N PRO A 192 -5.38 -0.74 -17.50
CA PRO A 192 -6.49 -0.05 -18.17
C PRO A 192 -6.44 -0.16 -19.70
N GLY A 193 -5.26 -0.01 -20.29
CA GLY A 193 -5.06 -0.18 -21.73
C GLY A 193 -5.29 -1.61 -22.18
N ASP A 194 -4.78 -2.60 -21.45
CA ASP A 194 -4.99 -4.03 -21.70
C ASP A 194 -6.48 -4.37 -21.69
N VAL A 195 -7.22 -3.98 -20.66
CA VAL A 195 -8.66 -4.24 -20.55
C VAL A 195 -9.44 -3.62 -21.72
N ARG A 196 -9.14 -2.38 -22.10
CA ARG A 196 -9.80 -1.69 -23.23
C ARG A 196 -9.41 -2.25 -24.59
N ARG A 197 -8.15 -2.64 -24.77
CA ARG A 197 -7.64 -3.26 -26.01
C ARG A 197 -8.22 -4.66 -26.19
N LEU A 198 -8.16 -5.50 -25.16
CA LEU A 198 -8.68 -6.85 -25.18
C LEU A 198 -10.20 -6.88 -25.33
N SER A 199 -10.93 -5.94 -24.72
CA SER A 199 -12.38 -5.81 -24.95
C SER A 199 -12.71 -5.58 -26.42
N ARG A 200 -11.98 -4.70 -27.10
CA ARG A 200 -12.15 -4.42 -28.54
C ARG A 200 -11.72 -5.61 -29.40
N LEU A 201 -10.64 -6.28 -29.03
CA LEU A 201 -10.14 -7.46 -29.74
C LEU A 201 -11.16 -8.60 -29.68
N MET A 202 -11.60 -8.94 -28.47
CA MET A 202 -12.50 -10.06 -28.21
C MET A 202 -13.88 -9.86 -28.84
N ALA A 203 -14.32 -8.60 -29.03
CA ALA A 203 -15.56 -8.28 -29.74
C ALA A 203 -15.57 -8.70 -31.23
N ARG A 204 -14.40 -9.04 -31.81
CA ARG A 204 -14.28 -9.50 -33.21
C ARG A 204 -14.52 -11.00 -33.37
N TYR A 205 -14.60 -11.75 -32.27
CA TYR A 205 -14.75 -13.20 -32.26
C TYR A 205 -16.19 -13.60 -31.91
N ASP A 206 -16.62 -14.79 -32.37
CA ASP A 206 -17.92 -15.34 -31.94
C ASP A 206 -17.91 -15.54 -30.40
N PRO A 207 -18.97 -15.11 -29.67
CA PRO A 207 -18.99 -15.18 -28.21
C PRO A 207 -18.82 -16.59 -27.62
N ARG A 208 -19.11 -17.65 -28.39
CA ARG A 208 -18.93 -19.06 -28.01
C ARG A 208 -17.54 -19.59 -28.37
N SER A 209 -16.75 -18.84 -29.15
CA SER A 209 -15.35 -19.18 -29.40
C SER A 209 -14.55 -19.16 -28.12
N ARG A 210 -13.46 -19.93 -28.12
CA ARG A 210 -12.53 -20.03 -27.00
C ARG A 210 -11.51 -18.89 -27.08
N VAL A 211 -11.12 -18.34 -25.92
CA VAL A 211 -10.04 -17.34 -25.80
C VAL A 211 -8.76 -17.85 -26.46
N GLY A 212 -8.47 -19.15 -26.38
CA GLY A 212 -7.34 -19.78 -27.06
C GLY A 212 -7.32 -19.57 -28.58
N ARG A 213 -8.48 -19.39 -29.23
CA ARG A 213 -8.51 -19.05 -30.66
C ARG A 213 -8.02 -17.63 -30.91
N ALA A 214 -8.46 -16.67 -30.10
CA ALA A 214 -7.97 -15.30 -30.18
C ALA A 214 -6.47 -15.24 -29.88
N LEU A 215 -5.97 -15.99 -28.89
CA LEU A 215 -4.54 -16.08 -28.58
C LEU A 215 -3.71 -16.79 -29.65
N PHE A 216 -4.31 -17.67 -30.45
CA PHE A 216 -3.63 -18.26 -31.60
C PHE A 216 -3.40 -17.23 -32.70
N ASP A 217 -4.42 -16.40 -32.97
CA ASP A 217 -4.33 -15.34 -33.98
C ASP A 217 -3.52 -14.12 -33.46
N HIS A 218 -3.50 -13.89 -32.14
CA HIS A 218 -2.85 -12.78 -31.43
C HIS A 218 -1.99 -13.26 -30.25
N PRO A 219 -0.86 -13.95 -30.52
CA PRO A 219 0.00 -14.49 -29.47
C PRO A 219 0.62 -13.41 -28.55
N GLU A 220 0.75 -12.18 -29.04
CA GLU A 220 1.23 -11.02 -28.28
C GLU A 220 0.34 -10.67 -27.07
N GLU A 221 -0.94 -11.03 -27.12
CA GLU A 221 -1.91 -10.72 -26.06
C GLU A 221 -1.92 -11.74 -24.92
N ARG A 222 -1.16 -12.83 -25.06
CA ARG A 222 -1.15 -13.95 -24.10
C ARG A 222 -0.86 -13.49 -22.67
N ALA A 223 0.19 -12.69 -22.47
CA ALA A 223 0.59 -12.26 -21.13
C ALA A 223 -0.48 -11.39 -20.45
N ALA A 224 -1.17 -10.53 -21.21
CA ALA A 224 -2.25 -9.70 -20.68
C ALA A 224 -3.49 -10.53 -20.35
N VAL A 225 -3.86 -11.47 -21.22
CA VAL A 225 -4.99 -12.40 -20.99
C VAL A 225 -4.74 -13.29 -19.78
N GLU A 226 -3.57 -13.94 -19.69
CA GLU A 226 -3.21 -14.82 -18.56
C GLU A 226 -3.21 -14.04 -17.24
N ARG A 227 -2.66 -12.81 -17.22
CA ARG A 227 -2.68 -11.93 -16.04
C ARG A 227 -4.10 -11.61 -15.59
N LEU A 228 -4.96 -11.16 -16.51
CA LEU A 228 -6.35 -10.80 -16.17
C LEU A 228 -7.17 -12.02 -15.75
N GLN A 229 -6.93 -13.19 -16.34
CA GLN A 229 -7.63 -14.41 -15.91
C GLN A 229 -7.16 -14.89 -14.53
N ALA A 230 -5.85 -14.88 -14.27
CA ALA A 230 -5.26 -15.38 -13.03
C ALA A 230 -5.55 -14.47 -11.83
N LEU A 231 -5.65 -13.15 -12.05
CA LEU A 231 -5.81 -12.16 -10.97
C LEU A 231 -7.25 -11.71 -10.74
N ARG A 232 -8.25 -12.26 -11.46
CA ARG A 232 -9.65 -11.77 -11.44
C ARG A 232 -10.30 -11.77 -10.06
N ASP A 233 -9.89 -12.69 -9.18
CA ASP A 233 -10.45 -12.88 -7.84
C ASP A 233 -9.57 -12.21 -6.75
N LEU A 234 -8.57 -11.42 -7.16
CA LEU A 234 -7.58 -10.76 -6.31
C LEU A 234 -7.72 -9.22 -6.44
N PRO A 235 -8.63 -8.58 -5.67
CA PRO A 235 -9.02 -7.19 -5.82
C PRO A 235 -7.89 -6.18 -5.58
N TYR A 236 -6.82 -6.59 -4.89
CA TYR A 236 -5.66 -5.77 -4.58
C TYR A 236 -4.42 -6.15 -5.41
N ALA A 237 -4.53 -7.12 -6.33
CA ALA A 237 -3.37 -7.59 -7.09
C ALA A 237 -2.86 -6.60 -8.14
N LEU A 238 -3.73 -5.67 -8.58
CA LEU A 238 -3.41 -4.72 -9.63
C LEU A 238 -3.65 -3.28 -9.15
N PRO A 239 -2.68 -2.38 -9.37
CA PRO A 239 -2.85 -0.97 -9.04
C PRO A 239 -3.92 -0.34 -9.95
N ARG A 240 -4.88 0.37 -9.34
CA ARG A 240 -5.97 1.05 -10.07
C ARG A 240 -5.58 2.46 -10.47
N MET A 241 -4.65 2.58 -11.41
CA MET A 241 -4.06 3.86 -11.79
C MET A 241 -3.53 3.84 -13.23
N ASP A 242 -3.37 5.02 -13.82
CA ASP A 242 -2.70 5.19 -15.11
C ASP A 242 -1.18 5.22 -14.91
N MET A 243 -0.55 4.04 -14.94
CA MET A 243 0.90 3.89 -14.73
C MET A 243 1.76 4.51 -15.85
N LEU A 244 1.14 4.88 -16.97
CA LEU A 244 1.79 5.39 -18.17
C LEU A 244 1.70 6.92 -18.28
N ASP A 245 0.85 7.57 -17.47
CA ASP A 245 0.77 9.04 -17.44
C ASP A 245 2.10 9.64 -16.97
N LEU A 246 2.57 10.67 -17.68
CA LEU A 246 3.74 11.45 -17.27
C LEU A 246 3.52 12.20 -15.95
N ASP A 247 2.29 12.57 -15.62
CA ASP A 247 1.96 13.21 -14.32
C ASP A 247 1.72 12.19 -13.20
N PHE A 248 1.72 10.89 -13.51
CA PHE A 248 1.69 9.86 -12.47
C PHE A 248 2.89 10.03 -11.55
N LEU A 249 2.64 10.06 -10.23
CA LEU A 249 3.67 10.15 -9.19
C LEU A 249 4.07 8.73 -8.74
N PRO A 250 5.23 8.21 -9.20
CA PRO A 250 5.65 6.83 -8.92
C PRO A 250 5.81 6.54 -7.44
N VAL A 251 6.08 7.58 -6.65
CA VAL A 251 6.30 7.47 -5.21
C VAL A 251 5.15 6.80 -4.47
N HIS A 252 3.89 6.95 -4.91
CA HIS A 252 2.75 6.35 -4.20
C HIS A 252 2.79 4.82 -4.21
N ILE A 253 3.11 4.20 -5.35
CA ILE A 253 3.21 2.74 -5.45
C ILE A 253 4.56 2.22 -4.94
N ILE A 254 5.63 2.96 -5.19
CA ILE A 254 6.99 2.59 -4.74
C ILE A 254 7.06 2.62 -3.20
N ARG A 255 6.44 3.62 -2.55
CA ARG A 255 6.35 3.71 -1.09
C ARG A 255 5.62 2.52 -0.51
N LEU A 256 4.45 2.15 -1.07
CA LEU A 256 3.68 1.01 -0.59
C LEU A 256 4.53 -0.25 -0.52
N ALA A 257 5.20 -0.62 -1.61
CA ALA A 257 6.03 -1.84 -1.63
C ALA A 257 7.25 -1.73 -0.70
N ASN A 258 7.93 -0.58 -0.66
CA ASN A 258 9.14 -0.45 0.15
C ASN A 258 8.86 -0.34 1.64
N THR A 259 7.78 0.31 2.05
CA THR A 259 7.34 0.33 3.45
C THR A 259 6.85 -1.07 3.86
N ALA A 260 6.05 -1.73 3.01
CA ALA A 260 5.51 -3.06 3.28
C ALA A 260 6.56 -4.15 3.46
N PHE A 261 7.58 -4.19 2.59
CA PHE A 261 8.51 -5.33 2.52
C PHE A 261 9.92 -5.02 3.03
N TYR A 262 10.32 -3.75 3.08
CA TYR A 262 11.68 -3.34 3.49
C TYR A 262 11.71 -2.42 4.70
N GLY A 263 10.56 -2.14 5.33
CA GLY A 263 10.49 -1.27 6.51
C GLY A 263 10.98 0.15 6.22
N LEU A 264 10.79 0.62 4.98
CA LEU A 264 11.22 1.96 4.58
C LEU A 264 10.29 3.03 5.18
N ASP A 265 10.88 3.97 5.89
CA ASP A 265 10.24 5.17 6.45
C ASP A 265 10.93 6.46 5.94
N ARG A 266 10.38 7.62 6.32
CA ARG A 266 10.81 8.96 5.88
C ARG A 266 10.96 9.07 4.36
N THR A 267 9.95 8.54 3.68
CA THR A 267 9.97 8.31 2.23
C THR A 267 9.82 9.62 1.47
N LYS A 268 10.86 10.00 0.75
CA LYS A 268 10.92 11.20 -0.07
C LYS A 268 10.99 10.86 -1.56
N ASP A 269 10.07 11.44 -2.34
CA ASP A 269 10.19 11.43 -3.80
C ASP A 269 11.48 12.11 -4.24
N PHE A 270 12.21 11.46 -5.13
CA PHE A 270 13.40 12.02 -5.75
C PHE A 270 13.22 12.12 -7.26
N LEU A 271 12.98 13.35 -7.72
CA LEU A 271 12.86 13.75 -9.13
C LEU A 271 11.69 13.08 -9.88
N GLY A 272 10.67 12.54 -9.20
CA GLY A 272 9.58 11.80 -9.85
C GLY A 272 10.02 10.49 -10.51
N ARG A 273 11.12 9.90 -10.04
CA ARG A 273 11.76 8.73 -10.64
C ARG A 273 12.09 7.63 -9.65
N THR A 274 12.59 7.99 -8.48
CA THR A 274 13.06 7.06 -7.44
C THR A 274 12.59 7.52 -6.08
N LEU A 275 12.63 6.61 -5.10
CA LEU A 275 12.31 6.90 -3.71
C LEU A 275 13.58 6.88 -2.87
N ARG A 276 13.70 7.81 -1.92
CA ARG A 276 14.70 7.78 -0.84
C ARG A 276 13.99 7.59 0.49
N GLY A 277 14.62 6.91 1.43
CA GLY A 277 14.09 6.76 2.79
C GLY A 277 15.13 6.14 3.71
N LEU A 278 14.74 5.91 4.95
CA LEU A 278 15.52 5.20 5.95
C LEU A 278 14.88 3.84 6.19
N ILE A 279 15.70 2.80 6.28
CA ILE A 279 15.24 1.46 6.64
C ILE A 279 15.63 1.16 8.08
N PHE A 280 14.76 0.48 8.82
CA PHE A 280 15.03 -0.02 10.17
C PHE A 280 15.55 1.04 11.17
N GLN A 281 15.14 2.30 11.01
CA GLN A 281 15.47 3.33 12.00
C GLN A 281 14.80 2.97 13.32
N GLY A 282 15.59 2.88 14.40
CA GLY A 282 15.11 2.51 15.73
C GLY A 282 14.91 1.01 15.94
N ALA A 283 15.14 0.18 14.91
CA ALA A 283 14.98 -1.26 15.04
C ALA A 283 15.92 -1.83 16.11
N PRO A 284 15.43 -2.76 16.94
CA PRO A 284 16.21 -3.32 18.03
C PRO A 284 17.41 -4.11 17.49
N THR A 285 18.53 -3.96 18.18
CA THR A 285 19.72 -4.77 17.99
C THR A 285 19.45 -6.23 18.36
N ARG A 286 20.34 -7.11 17.92
CA ARG A 286 20.31 -8.53 18.32
C ARG A 286 20.35 -8.70 19.84
N ALA A 287 21.11 -7.85 20.54
CA ALA A 287 21.24 -7.92 21.99
C ALA A 287 19.93 -7.53 22.70
N GLU A 288 19.25 -6.49 22.22
CA GLU A 288 17.94 -6.06 22.76
C GLU A 288 16.86 -7.11 22.51
N LEU A 289 16.80 -7.69 21.31
CA LEU A 289 15.90 -8.81 21.02
C LEU A 289 16.17 -10.04 21.90
N ALA A 290 17.43 -10.31 22.23
CA ALA A 290 17.79 -11.40 23.14
C ALA A 290 17.45 -11.09 24.61
N ALA A 291 17.32 -9.80 24.97
CA ALA A 291 16.97 -9.35 26.31
C ALA A 291 15.45 -9.37 26.56
N GLY A 292 14.63 -9.41 25.51
CA GLY A 292 13.18 -9.50 25.60
C GLY A 292 12.48 -8.81 24.43
N ASP A 293 11.18 -8.58 24.58
CA ASP A 293 10.41 -7.76 23.64
C ASP A 293 10.77 -6.27 23.86
N PRO A 294 11.40 -5.60 22.88
CA PRO A 294 11.72 -4.18 22.96
C PRO A 294 10.48 -3.28 22.78
N GLY A 295 9.32 -3.86 22.48
CA GLY A 295 8.12 -3.14 22.13
C GLY A 295 8.19 -2.52 20.72
N PRO A 296 7.26 -1.60 20.40
CA PRO A 296 7.18 -0.98 19.09
C PRO A 296 8.36 -0.04 18.87
N TRP A 297 9.11 -0.29 17.79
CA TRP A 297 10.38 0.38 17.49
C TRP A 297 10.32 1.31 16.27
N TRP A 298 9.25 1.24 15.47
CA TRP A 298 9.15 1.85 14.14
C TRP A 298 8.81 3.35 14.14
N GLN A 299 8.74 3.99 15.31
CA GLN A 299 8.62 5.44 15.49
C GLN A 299 9.60 5.93 16.58
N PRO A 300 10.92 5.81 16.33
CA PRO A 300 11.91 6.16 17.34
C PRO A 300 11.94 7.67 17.57
N ARG A 301 12.28 8.05 18.79
CA ARG A 301 12.63 9.42 19.16
C ARG A 301 14.08 9.71 18.76
N GLU A 302 14.41 10.96 18.49
CA GLU A 302 15.81 11.38 18.44
C GLU A 302 16.47 11.11 19.80
N PRO A 303 17.73 10.64 19.82
CA PRO A 303 18.48 10.47 21.06
C PRO A 303 18.56 11.80 21.81
N ASP A 304 18.41 11.78 23.12
CA ASP A 304 18.64 12.99 23.91
C ASP A 304 20.12 13.39 23.80
N THR A 305 20.43 14.69 23.77
CA THR A 305 21.83 15.16 23.66
C THR A 305 22.73 14.67 24.80
N GLU A 306 22.17 14.24 25.92
CA GLU A 306 22.91 13.59 27.02
C GLU A 306 23.35 12.16 26.65
N ASP A 307 22.55 11.41 25.89
CA ASP A 307 22.87 10.05 25.40
C ASP A 307 24.00 10.04 24.37
N MET A 308 24.31 11.19 23.75
CA MET A 308 25.43 11.35 22.82
C MET A 308 26.79 11.49 23.52
N THR A 309 26.83 11.49 24.85
CA THR A 309 28.08 11.66 25.64
C THR A 309 28.61 10.38 26.28
N LEU A 310 28.10 9.21 25.87
CA LEU A 310 28.61 7.93 26.36
C LEU A 310 29.54 7.27 25.31
N ASP A 311 30.84 7.36 25.63
CA ASP A 311 32.04 6.61 25.16
C ASP A 311 32.16 6.17 23.68
#